data_AF-A0A9E4CEH6-F1
#
_entry.id   AF-A0A9E4CEH6-F1
#
_cell.length_a   1.000
_cell.length_b   1.000
_cell.length_c   1.000
_cell.angle_alpha   90.00
_cell.angle_beta   90.00
_cell.angle_gamma   90.00
#
_symmetry.space_group_name_H-M   'P 1'
#
loop_
_entity.id
_entity.type
_entity.pdbx_description
1 polymer ?
#
loop_
_entity_poly.entity_id
_entity_poly.type
_entity_poly.pdbx_seq_one_letter_code
_entity_poly.pdbx_strand_id
1 'polypeptide(L)'
;MANLSRYAGLWRFAFKRLWSEPALSLSLLCGWILVVALTAALPMYTDAVNRAQLQQELQGSELRNRPAFTFFYHFTGSSTGGSDWEHYQALRNYMAGPIADELHLAVQGGVHYAKSDILQVFPMVGGSYTMGRDQPLLRGYLGFVEGLEEHIHLVDGQFPAIGTAAPFEVLIHQKLATDTGLQVGEQLMLFDPSARSPT
;
A
#
# COMPACT_ATOMS: atom_id res chain seq x y z
N MET A 1 4.77 1.42 61.93
CA MET A 1 5.78 2.45 61.59
C MET A 1 7.24 1.94 61.59
N ALA A 2 7.58 0.79 62.18
CA ALA A 2 8.96 0.25 62.21
C ALA A 2 9.50 -0.28 60.86
N ASN A 3 8.64 -0.52 59.87
CA ASN A 3 9.07 -1.01 58.56
C ASN A 3 9.67 0.11 57.68
N LEU A 4 9.15 1.34 57.78
CA LEU A 4 9.62 2.48 56.97
C LEU A 4 11.05 2.90 57.32
N SER A 5 11.42 2.87 58.60
CA SER A 5 12.78 3.16 59.07
C SER A 5 13.78 2.07 58.67
N ARG A 6 13.34 0.81 58.57
CA ARG A 6 14.15 -0.29 58.03
C ARG A 6 14.43 -0.11 56.53
N TYR A 7 13.43 0.27 55.74
CA TYR A 7 13.63 0.58 54.31
C TYR A 7 14.57 1.78 54.11
N ALA A 8 14.42 2.84 54.92
CA ALA A 8 15.32 3.99 54.89
C ALA A 8 16.76 3.64 55.30
N GLY A 9 16.92 2.74 56.29
CA GLY A 9 18.22 2.23 56.71
C GLY A 9 18.91 1.39 55.63
N LEU A 10 18.16 0.53 54.94
CA LEU A 10 18.64 -0.26 53.81
C LEU A 10 19.04 0.64 52.63
N TRP A 11 18.27 1.69 52.34
CA TRP A 11 18.60 2.69 51.31
C TRP A 11 19.92 3.41 51.58
N ARG A 12 20.13 3.88 52.83
CA ARG A 12 21.37 4.56 53.21
C ARG A 12 22.58 3.62 53.16
N PHE A 13 22.40 2.35 53.52
CA PHE A 13 23.47 1.35 53.43
C PHE A 13 23.81 1.02 51.98
N ALA A 14 22.80 0.86 51.10
CA ALA A 14 22.99 0.64 49.67
C ALA A 14 23.74 1.82 49.01
N PHE A 15 23.38 3.06 49.35
CA PHE A 15 24.05 4.26 48.84
C PHE A 15 25.51 4.35 49.31
N LYS A 16 25.77 4.03 50.58
CA LYS A 16 27.13 4.01 51.13
C LYS A 16 27.98 2.90 50.51
N ARG A 17 27.37 1.76 50.17
CA ARG A 17 28.03 0.65 49.45
C ARG A 17 28.36 1.01 48.00
N LEU A 18 27.46 1.71 47.31
CA LEU A 18 27.69 2.23 45.96
C LEU A 18 28.90 3.17 45.89
N TRP A 19 29.13 3.93 46.97
CA TRP A 19 30.27 4.85 47.07
C TRP A 19 31.59 4.20 47.48
N SER A 20 31.56 2.97 48.04
CA SER A 20 32.77 2.29 48.51
C SER A 20 33.54 1.60 47.38
N GLU A 21 32.87 1.26 46.27
CA GLU A 21 33.47 0.62 45.08
C GLU A 21 33.01 1.34 43.80
N PRO A 22 33.57 2.53 43.51
CA PRO A 22 33.09 3.39 42.43
C PRO A 22 33.34 2.78 41.03
N ALA A 23 34.43 2.03 40.85
CA ALA A 23 34.77 1.45 39.55
C ALA A 23 33.74 0.41 39.06
N LEU A 24 33.28 -0.45 39.96
CA LEU A 24 32.30 -1.50 39.64
C LEU A 24 30.88 -0.93 39.49
N SER A 25 30.54 0.06 40.32
CA SER A 25 29.25 0.76 40.21
C SER A 25 29.13 1.55 38.90
N LEU A 26 30.24 2.14 38.44
CA LEU A 26 30.29 2.93 37.21
C LEU A 26 30.23 2.04 35.96
N SER A 27 30.84 0.85 35.98
CA SER A 27 30.71 -0.11 34.87
C SER A 27 29.27 -0.66 34.76
N LEU A 28 28.61 -0.92 35.90
CA LEU A 28 27.21 -1.35 35.94
C LEU A 28 26.28 -0.27 35.39
N LEU A 29 26.50 0.99 35.76
CA LEU A 29 25.72 2.14 35.29
C LEU A 29 25.93 2.35 33.78
N CYS A 30 27.17 2.28 33.31
CA CYS A 30 27.50 2.38 31.89
C CYS A 30 26.81 1.28 31.07
N GLY A 31 26.85 0.04 31.56
CA GLY A 31 26.13 -1.08 30.93
C GLY A 31 24.62 -0.84 30.86
N TRP A 32 24.01 -0.34 31.94
CA TRP A 32 22.58 0.01 31.96
C TRP A 32 22.22 1.11 30.97
N ILE A 33 23.01 2.18 30.90
CA ILE A 33 22.80 3.26 29.91
C ILE A 33 22.91 2.70 28.50
N LEU A 34 23.93 1.88 28.23
CA LEU A 34 24.15 1.26 26.92
C LEU A 34 22.95 0.39 26.52
N VAL A 35 22.45 -0.45 27.42
CA VAL A 35 21.28 -1.32 27.17
C VAL A 35 20.03 -0.51 26.87
N VAL A 36 19.74 0.52 27.66
CA VAL A 36 18.56 1.39 27.47
C VAL A 36 18.69 2.17 26.15
N ALA A 37 19.87 2.72 25.86
CA ALA A 37 20.13 3.44 24.62
C ALA A 37 19.96 2.55 23.38
N LEU A 38 20.51 1.33 23.40
CA LEU A 38 20.40 0.37 22.30
C LEU A 38 18.94 -0.08 22.09
N THR A 39 18.20 -0.29 23.17
CA THR A 39 16.79 -0.71 23.10
C THR A 39 15.89 0.41 22.55
N ALA A 40 16.18 1.67 22.90
CA ALA A 40 15.44 2.84 22.39
C ALA A 40 15.84 3.24 20.96
N ALA A 41 17.07 2.95 20.54
CA ALA A 41 17.59 3.34 19.22
C ALA A 41 16.82 2.70 18.07
N LEU A 42 16.42 1.43 18.20
CA LEU A 42 15.68 0.70 17.15
C LEU A 42 14.34 1.37 16.79
N PRO A 43 13.37 1.54 17.73
CA PRO A 43 12.09 2.18 17.39
C PRO A 43 12.26 3.64 16.99
N MET A 44 13.21 4.37 17.58
CA MET A 44 13.45 5.78 17.27
C MET A 44 14.01 5.96 15.85
N TYR A 45 14.91 5.08 15.41
CA TYR A 45 15.42 5.08 14.04
C TYR A 45 14.29 4.81 13.04
N THR A 46 13.44 3.82 13.31
CA THR A 46 12.30 3.49 12.44
C THR A 46 11.31 4.65 12.32
N ASP A 47 10.97 5.32 13.43
CA ASP A 47 10.09 6.49 13.40
C ASP A 47 10.73 7.66 12.63
N ALA A 48 12.03 7.92 12.84
CA ALA A 48 12.74 8.98 12.14
C ALA A 48 12.81 8.76 10.62
N VAL A 49 13.12 7.53 10.18
CA VAL A 49 13.16 7.19 8.75
C VAL A 49 11.77 7.29 8.12
N ASN A 50 10.73 6.79 8.79
CA ASN A 50 9.37 6.87 8.28
C ASN A 50 8.92 8.33 8.12
N ARG A 51 9.18 9.18 9.12
CA ARG A 51 8.88 10.62 9.03
C ARG A 51 9.67 11.32 7.95
N ALA A 52 10.96 11.00 7.80
CA ALA A 52 11.78 11.58 6.75
C ALA A 52 11.26 11.19 5.35
N GLN A 53 10.87 9.93 5.16
CA GLN A 53 10.26 9.46 3.92
C GLN A 53 8.92 10.17 3.63
N LEU A 54 8.02 10.20 4.61
CA LEU A 54 6.74 10.90 4.48
C LEU A 54 6.93 12.39 4.17
N GLN A 55 7.88 13.06 4.84
CA GLN A 55 8.18 14.46 4.56
C GLN A 55 8.75 14.66 3.16
N GLN A 56 9.57 13.74 2.67
CA GLN A 56 10.09 13.79 1.31
C GLN A 56 8.98 13.61 0.27
N GLU A 57 8.05 12.68 0.49
CA GLU A 57 6.88 12.48 -0.37
C GLU A 57 5.96 13.71 -0.35
N LEU A 58 5.73 14.32 0.82
CA LEU A 58 4.92 15.54 0.99
C LEU A 58 5.57 16.81 0.44
N GLN A 59 6.90 16.92 0.46
CA GLN A 59 7.65 18.03 -0.11
C GLN A 59 7.89 17.87 -1.61
N GLY A 60 7.73 16.66 -2.15
CA GLY A 60 7.56 16.43 -3.57
C GLY A 60 6.46 17.35 -4.11
N SER A 61 6.76 18.06 -5.19
CA SER A 61 5.95 19.12 -5.79
C SER A 61 4.47 18.78 -6.01
N GLU A 62 4.15 17.49 -6.11
CA GLU A 62 2.80 16.91 -6.25
C GLU A 62 1.82 17.35 -5.15
N LEU A 63 2.28 17.46 -3.88
CA LEU A 63 1.39 17.77 -2.76
C LEU A 63 1.25 19.26 -2.45
N ARG A 64 2.23 20.10 -2.85
CA ARG A 64 2.13 21.56 -2.75
C ARG A 64 1.04 22.13 -3.66
N ASN A 65 0.69 21.41 -4.74
CA ASN A 65 -0.34 21.80 -5.70
C ASN A 65 -1.69 21.10 -5.49
N ARG A 66 -1.84 20.30 -4.42
CA ARG A 66 -3.10 19.62 -4.12
C ARG A 66 -4.10 20.65 -3.56
N PRO A 67 -5.18 20.97 -4.28
CA PRO A 67 -6.12 21.99 -3.84
C PRO A 67 -6.74 21.60 -2.49
N ALA A 68 -6.98 22.58 -1.62
CA ALA A 68 -7.49 22.37 -0.25
C ALA A 68 -8.85 21.63 -0.18
N PHE A 69 -9.53 21.45 -1.33
CA PHE A 69 -10.83 20.81 -1.46
C PHE A 69 -10.80 19.52 -2.29
N THR A 70 -9.70 18.77 -2.27
CA THR A 70 -9.68 17.43 -2.90
C THR A 70 -10.27 16.36 -1.98
N PHE A 71 -11.39 15.79 -2.37
CA PHE A 71 -12.01 14.65 -1.67
C PHE A 71 -11.54 13.33 -2.27
N PHE A 72 -11.17 12.38 -1.40
CA PHE A 72 -10.77 11.03 -1.80
C PHE A 72 -11.81 10.05 -1.28
N TYR A 73 -12.53 9.42 -2.20
CA TYR A 73 -13.49 8.38 -1.88
C TYR A 73 -12.90 7.04 -2.25
N HIS A 74 -12.75 6.17 -1.25
CA HIS A 74 -12.33 4.79 -1.46
C HIS A 74 -13.49 3.88 -1.14
N PHE A 75 -14.02 3.23 -2.17
CA PHE A 75 -15.04 2.21 -2.01
C PHE A 75 -14.41 0.83 -2.15
N THR A 76 -14.38 0.09 -1.04
CA THR A 76 -14.01 -1.33 -1.03
C THR A 76 -15.26 -2.18 -0.92
N GLY A 77 -15.36 -3.24 -1.72
CA GLY A 77 -16.36 -4.29 -1.50
C GLY A 77 -16.23 -4.92 -0.11
N SER A 78 -17.25 -5.69 0.29
CA SER A 78 -17.27 -6.36 1.60
C SER A 78 -16.07 -7.32 1.77
N SER A 79 -15.66 -7.57 3.01
CA SER A 79 -14.60 -8.54 3.34
C SER A 79 -14.89 -9.99 2.92
N THR A 80 -16.10 -10.29 2.41
CA THR A 80 -16.57 -11.65 2.08
C THR A 80 -16.95 -11.85 0.61
N GLY A 81 -16.73 -10.83 -0.23
CA GLY A 81 -16.97 -10.88 -1.67
C GLY A 81 -16.82 -9.51 -2.33
N GLY A 82 -16.47 -9.53 -3.62
CA GLY A 82 -16.37 -8.34 -4.46
C GLY A 82 -17.63 -7.47 -4.40
N SER A 83 -17.46 -6.16 -4.66
CA SER A 83 -18.61 -5.27 -4.72
C SER A 83 -19.57 -5.72 -5.81
N ASP A 84 -20.87 -5.72 -5.49
CA ASP A 84 -21.90 -5.82 -6.50
C ASP A 84 -21.77 -4.66 -7.52
N TRP A 85 -21.89 -5.00 -8.80
CA TRP A 85 -21.69 -4.07 -9.91
C TRP A 85 -22.76 -2.97 -9.91
N GLU A 86 -23.99 -3.31 -9.53
CA GLU A 86 -25.10 -2.36 -9.46
C GLU A 86 -24.84 -1.27 -8.41
N HIS A 87 -24.35 -1.67 -7.24
CA HIS A 87 -24.00 -0.75 -6.14
C HIS A 87 -22.85 0.19 -6.54
N TYR A 88 -21.83 -0.35 -7.22
CA TYR A 88 -20.74 0.44 -7.75
C TYR A 88 -21.22 1.46 -8.79
N GLN A 89 -22.09 1.05 -9.72
CA GLN A 89 -22.61 1.94 -10.75
C GLN A 89 -23.50 3.04 -10.17
N ALA A 90 -24.33 2.72 -9.17
CA ALA A 90 -25.14 3.70 -8.45
C ALA A 90 -24.27 4.75 -7.74
N LEU A 91 -23.20 4.30 -7.06
CA LEU A 91 -22.25 5.20 -6.40
C LEU A 91 -21.53 6.10 -7.41
N ARG A 92 -21.06 5.53 -8.53
CA ARG A 92 -20.40 6.30 -9.60
C ARG A 92 -21.33 7.39 -10.15
N ASN A 93 -22.58 7.05 -10.43
CA ASN A 93 -23.56 8.01 -10.95
C ASN A 93 -23.87 9.13 -9.95
N TYR A 94 -23.93 8.82 -8.66
CA TYR A 94 -24.12 9.82 -7.60
C TYR A 94 -22.89 10.75 -7.44
N MET A 95 -21.69 10.18 -7.50
CA MET A 95 -20.44 10.94 -7.37
C MET A 95 -20.13 11.81 -8.59
N ALA A 96 -20.54 11.39 -9.80
CA ALA A 96 -20.26 12.09 -11.04
C ALA A 96 -21.15 13.33 -11.28
N GLY A 97 -22.26 13.49 -10.55
CA GLY A 97 -23.20 14.60 -10.78
C GLY A 97 -23.77 15.17 -9.49
N PRO A 98 -24.77 14.50 -8.88
CA PRO A 98 -25.58 15.06 -7.79
C PRO A 98 -24.79 15.66 -6.63
N ILE A 99 -23.68 15.03 -6.24
CA ILE A 99 -22.90 15.47 -5.08
C ILE A 99 -22.29 16.87 -5.24
N ALA A 100 -21.91 17.26 -6.46
CA ALA A 100 -21.33 18.57 -6.73
C ALA A 100 -22.37 19.68 -6.56
N ASP A 101 -23.59 19.42 -7.06
CA ASP A 101 -24.73 20.31 -6.96
C ASP A 101 -25.21 20.43 -5.49
N GLU A 102 -25.29 19.31 -4.76
CA GLU A 102 -25.67 19.27 -3.34
C GLU A 102 -24.66 19.98 -2.43
N LEU A 103 -23.36 19.84 -2.72
CA LEU A 103 -22.31 20.51 -1.95
C LEU A 103 -22.08 21.96 -2.37
N HIS A 104 -22.73 22.43 -3.44
CA HIS A 104 -22.50 23.74 -4.06
C HIS A 104 -21.01 24.01 -4.36
N LEU A 105 -20.27 22.98 -4.78
CA LEU A 105 -18.84 23.06 -5.08
C LEU A 105 -18.59 22.90 -6.58
N ALA A 106 -17.81 23.81 -7.16
CA ALA A 106 -17.38 23.69 -8.54
C ALA A 106 -16.34 22.56 -8.67
N VAL A 107 -16.66 21.50 -9.40
CA VAL A 107 -15.73 20.40 -9.70
C VAL A 107 -14.67 20.92 -10.67
N GLN A 108 -13.41 21.00 -10.21
CA GLN A 108 -12.28 21.44 -11.04
C GLN A 108 -11.61 20.30 -11.81
N GLY A 109 -11.81 19.07 -11.36
CA GLY A 109 -11.25 17.87 -11.96
C GLY A 109 -11.55 16.65 -11.11
N GLY A 110 -11.61 15.48 -11.74
CA GLY A 110 -11.88 14.21 -11.08
C GLY A 110 -11.05 13.12 -11.72
N VAL A 111 -10.51 12.22 -10.89
CA VAL A 111 -9.88 10.99 -11.36
C VAL A 111 -10.68 9.84 -10.77
N HIS A 112 -11.13 8.95 -11.64
CA HIS A 112 -11.86 7.77 -11.25
C HIS A 112 -11.01 6.54 -11.57
N TYR A 113 -10.81 5.72 -10.53
CA TYR A 113 -10.05 4.48 -10.60
C TYR A 113 -10.89 3.35 -10.06
N ALA A 114 -11.00 2.28 -10.84
CA ALA A 114 -11.62 1.04 -10.43
C ALA A 114 -10.69 -0.13 -10.72
N LYS A 115 -10.71 -1.12 -9.84
CA LYS A 115 -9.94 -2.35 -9.98
C LYS A 115 -10.77 -3.57 -9.58
N SER A 116 -10.48 -4.69 -10.23
CA SER A 116 -10.99 -6.02 -9.91
C SER A 116 -10.36 -6.57 -8.64
N ASP A 117 -10.81 -7.75 -8.23
CA ASP A 117 -10.09 -8.60 -7.29
C ASP A 117 -8.80 -9.16 -7.93
N ILE A 118 -7.98 -9.86 -7.14
CA ILE A 118 -6.74 -10.49 -7.59
C ILE A 118 -7.07 -11.61 -8.57
N LEU A 119 -6.65 -11.43 -9.82
CA LEU A 119 -6.74 -12.42 -10.88
C LEU A 119 -5.40 -13.14 -11.05
N GLN A 120 -5.48 -14.41 -11.42
CA GLN A 120 -4.34 -15.24 -11.79
C GLN A 120 -4.24 -15.28 -13.32
N VAL A 121 -3.07 -14.99 -13.86
CA VAL A 121 -2.84 -14.99 -15.32
C VAL A 121 -2.06 -16.23 -15.71
N PHE A 122 -2.55 -16.94 -16.72
CA PHE A 122 -1.93 -18.12 -17.30
C PHE A 122 -1.61 -17.88 -18.77
N PRO A 123 -0.47 -18.38 -19.28
CA PRO A 123 -0.16 -18.30 -20.69
C PRO A 123 -1.10 -19.22 -21.49
N MET A 124 -1.63 -18.76 -22.62
CA MET A 124 -2.34 -19.63 -23.55
C MET A 124 -1.32 -20.47 -24.35
N VAL A 125 -1.70 -21.69 -24.75
CA VAL A 125 -0.80 -22.68 -25.38
C VAL A 125 0.05 -22.03 -26.49
N GLY A 126 1.38 -21.99 -26.31
CA GLY A 126 2.33 -21.47 -27.30
C GLY A 126 3.38 -20.46 -26.79
N GLY A 127 3.27 -19.98 -25.55
CA GLY A 127 4.27 -19.08 -24.94
C GLY A 127 5.59 -19.80 -24.58
N SER A 128 6.72 -19.11 -24.71
CA SER A 128 8.08 -19.63 -24.40
C SER A 128 8.38 -19.69 -22.90
N TYR A 129 7.36 -19.97 -22.07
CA TYR A 129 7.51 -19.99 -20.62
C TYR A 129 7.95 -21.37 -20.15
N THR A 130 9.01 -21.40 -19.35
CA THR A 130 9.54 -22.62 -18.70
C THR A 130 8.72 -23.06 -17.49
N MET A 131 7.68 -22.30 -17.11
CA MET A 131 6.78 -22.59 -15.99
C MET A 131 5.69 -23.58 -16.43
N GLY A 132 5.39 -24.58 -15.59
CA GLY A 132 4.37 -25.58 -15.87
C GLY A 132 2.97 -24.98 -15.98
N ARG A 133 2.11 -25.63 -16.77
CA ARG A 133 0.72 -25.21 -17.10
C ARG A 133 -0.17 -24.94 -15.87
N ASP A 134 0.20 -25.47 -14.72
CA ASP A 134 -0.57 -25.40 -13.47
C ASP A 134 -0.13 -24.26 -12.54
N GLN A 135 0.90 -23.48 -12.89
CA GLN A 135 1.35 -22.34 -12.10
C GLN A 135 0.99 -21.02 -12.78
N PRO A 136 0.38 -20.07 -12.05
CA PRO A 136 0.07 -18.76 -12.61
C PRO A 136 1.36 -18.00 -12.91
N LEU A 137 1.43 -17.39 -14.10
CA LEU A 137 2.56 -16.57 -14.54
C LEU A 137 2.69 -15.31 -13.68
N LEU A 138 1.54 -14.68 -13.38
CA LEU A 138 1.47 -13.55 -12.47
C LEU A 138 0.12 -13.51 -11.75
N ARG A 139 0.08 -12.80 -10.62
CA ARG A 139 -1.15 -12.43 -9.93
C ARG A 139 -1.28 -10.92 -10.00
N GLY A 140 -2.37 -10.43 -10.54
CA GLY A 140 -2.54 -9.02 -10.86
C GLY A 140 -3.99 -8.57 -10.74
N TYR A 141 -4.18 -7.27 -10.75
CA TYR A 141 -5.49 -6.65 -10.79
C TYR A 141 -5.75 -6.15 -12.20
N LEU A 142 -6.97 -6.29 -12.70
CA LEU A 142 -7.42 -5.51 -13.85
C LEU A 142 -8.09 -4.25 -13.33
N GLY A 143 -7.76 -3.13 -13.93
CA GLY A 143 -8.38 -1.87 -13.55
C GLY A 143 -8.37 -0.89 -14.69
N PHE A 144 -9.19 0.13 -14.55
CA PHE A 144 -9.22 1.26 -15.46
C PHE A 144 -9.09 2.55 -14.66
N VAL A 145 -8.42 3.51 -15.30
CA VAL A 145 -8.24 4.87 -14.80
C VAL A 145 -8.78 5.80 -15.88
N GLU A 146 -9.74 6.65 -15.53
CA GLU A 146 -10.23 7.68 -16.45
C GLU A 146 -9.14 8.73 -16.72
N GLY A 147 -8.99 9.14 -17.98
CA GLY A 147 -7.98 10.12 -18.40
C GLY A 147 -6.54 9.59 -18.42
N LEU A 148 -6.34 8.27 -18.29
CA LEU A 148 -5.01 7.68 -18.30
C LEU A 148 -4.24 7.97 -19.59
N GLU A 149 -4.94 7.95 -20.73
CA GLU A 149 -4.36 8.15 -22.07
C GLU A 149 -3.61 9.49 -22.20
N GLU A 150 -4.08 10.54 -21.52
CA GLU A 150 -3.48 11.87 -21.55
C GLU A 150 -2.20 11.98 -20.69
N HIS A 151 -1.98 11.00 -19.81
CA HIS A 151 -0.93 11.03 -18.78
C HIS A 151 0.10 9.90 -18.91
N ILE A 152 -0.01 9.07 -19.96
CA ILE A 152 0.93 7.97 -20.21
C ILE A 152 1.60 8.10 -21.57
N HIS A 153 2.82 7.55 -21.65
CA HIS A 153 3.51 7.35 -22.92
C HIS A 153 3.48 5.88 -23.28
N LEU A 154 2.88 5.57 -24.44
CA LEU A 154 2.86 4.21 -24.95
C LEU A 154 4.23 3.88 -25.54
N VAL A 155 4.88 2.84 -25.01
CA VAL A 155 6.21 2.39 -25.47
C VAL A 155 6.07 1.48 -26.67
N ASP A 156 5.22 0.45 -26.56
CA ASP A 156 4.96 -0.54 -27.59
C ASP A 156 3.47 -0.90 -27.63
N GLY A 157 2.94 -1.20 -28.83
CA GLY A 157 1.55 -1.62 -29.04
C GLY A 157 0.59 -0.48 -29.41
N GLN A 158 -0.68 -0.65 -29.09
CA GLN A 158 -1.76 0.30 -29.35
C GLN A 158 -2.66 0.45 -28.11
N PHE A 159 -3.39 1.55 -28.01
CA PHE A 159 -4.42 1.70 -26.97
C PHE A 159 -5.52 0.65 -27.16
N PRO A 160 -6.04 0.08 -26.05
CA PRO A 160 -7.01 -0.99 -26.12
C PRO A 160 -8.31 -0.49 -26.74
N ALA A 161 -8.83 -1.23 -27.73
CA ALA A 161 -10.12 -0.90 -28.31
C ALA A 161 -11.24 -1.03 -27.28
N ILE A 162 -12.17 -0.07 -27.27
CA ILE A 162 -13.37 -0.13 -26.42
C ILE A 162 -14.24 -1.29 -26.92
N GLY A 163 -14.32 -2.36 -26.13
CA GLY A 163 -15.10 -3.54 -26.45
C GLY A 163 -15.47 -4.34 -25.21
N THR A 164 -16.62 -5.02 -25.27
CA THR A 164 -17.13 -5.89 -24.20
C THR A 164 -16.94 -7.38 -24.49
N ALA A 165 -16.39 -7.72 -25.66
CA ALA A 165 -16.23 -9.09 -26.11
C ALA A 165 -14.81 -9.61 -25.80
N ALA A 166 -14.71 -10.83 -25.29
CA ALA A 166 -13.44 -11.54 -25.16
C ALA A 166 -12.98 -12.08 -26.54
N PRO A 167 -11.68 -12.05 -26.87
CA PRO A 167 -10.57 -11.49 -26.08
C PRO A 167 -10.57 -9.96 -26.09
N PHE A 168 -10.20 -9.36 -24.95
CA PHE A 168 -10.06 -7.91 -24.81
C PHE A 168 -8.59 -7.51 -24.66
N GLU A 169 -8.25 -6.31 -25.12
CA GLU A 169 -6.90 -5.77 -25.05
C GLU A 169 -6.67 -5.09 -23.70
N VAL A 170 -5.46 -5.21 -23.15
CA VAL A 170 -5.07 -4.59 -21.88
C VAL A 170 -3.71 -3.92 -22.01
N LEU A 171 -3.54 -2.80 -21.30
CA LEU A 171 -2.25 -2.15 -21.15
C LEU A 171 -1.53 -2.70 -19.93
N ILE A 172 -0.23 -2.94 -20.08
CA ILE A 172 0.64 -3.45 -19.02
C ILE A 172 1.78 -2.45 -18.83
N HIS A 173 2.09 -2.13 -17.58
CA HIS A 173 3.22 -1.27 -17.26
C HIS A 173 4.53 -1.91 -17.76
N GLN A 174 5.39 -1.15 -18.43
CA GLN A 174 6.62 -1.64 -19.08
C GLN A 174 7.45 -2.54 -18.16
N LYS A 175 7.68 -2.11 -16.91
CA LYS A 175 8.42 -2.88 -15.91
C LYS A 175 7.82 -4.28 -15.68
N LEU A 176 6.49 -4.38 -15.57
CA LEU A 176 5.82 -5.68 -15.37
C LEU A 176 5.96 -6.58 -16.59
N ALA A 177 5.87 -6.01 -17.80
CA ALA A 177 6.08 -6.76 -19.03
C ALA A 177 7.52 -7.28 -19.14
N THR A 178 8.52 -6.45 -18.82
CA THR A 178 9.95 -6.84 -18.84
C THR A 178 10.26 -7.92 -17.79
N ASP A 179 9.79 -7.75 -16.55
CA ASP A 179 10.06 -8.69 -15.46
C ASP A 179 9.42 -10.06 -15.70
N THR A 180 8.24 -10.08 -16.34
CA THR A 180 7.47 -11.30 -16.60
C THR A 180 7.78 -11.93 -17.96
N GLY A 181 8.42 -11.17 -18.87
CA GLY A 181 8.70 -11.59 -20.25
C GLY A 181 7.51 -11.49 -21.21
N LEU A 182 6.43 -10.80 -20.82
CA LEU A 182 5.22 -10.65 -21.63
C LEU A 182 5.50 -9.85 -22.89
N GLN A 183 4.93 -10.29 -24.01
CA GLN A 183 5.07 -9.64 -25.32
C GLN A 183 3.76 -9.03 -25.80
N VAL A 184 3.86 -7.98 -26.61
CA VAL A 184 2.69 -7.38 -27.25
C VAL A 184 2.06 -8.38 -28.22
N GLY A 185 0.72 -8.51 -28.18
CA GLY A 185 -0.05 -9.44 -29.00
C GLY A 185 -0.14 -10.85 -28.43
N GLU A 186 0.44 -11.11 -27.25
CA GLU A 186 0.27 -12.38 -26.56
C GLU A 186 -1.15 -12.53 -25.99
N GLN A 187 -1.71 -13.73 -26.10
CA GLN A 187 -3.01 -14.06 -25.51
C GLN A 187 -2.83 -14.79 -24.19
N LEU A 188 -3.44 -14.23 -23.15
CA LEU A 188 -3.36 -14.72 -21.78
C LEU A 188 -4.75 -15.14 -21.30
N MET A 189 -4.79 -16.18 -20.48
CA MET A 189 -6.01 -16.62 -19.81
C MET A 189 -6.03 -16.05 -18.39
N LEU A 190 -7.09 -15.32 -18.08
CA LEU A 190 -7.34 -14.78 -16.75
C LEU A 190 -8.26 -15.74 -15.99
N PHE A 191 -7.86 -16.08 -14.77
CA PHE A 191 -8.63 -16.90 -13.86
C PHE A 191 -8.87 -16.14 -12.56
N ASP A 192 -10.13 -16.08 -12.16
CA ASP A 192 -10.53 -15.52 -10.88
C ASP A 192 -10.66 -16.66 -9.84
N PRO A 193 -9.76 -16.73 -8.83
CA PRO A 193 -9.84 -17.74 -7.79
C PRO A 193 -11.01 -17.52 -6.83
N SER A 194 -11.58 -16.31 -6.77
CA SER A 194 -12.71 -15.96 -5.90
C SER A 194 -14.06 -15.94 -6.64
N ALA A 195 -14.08 -16.17 -7.96
CA ALA A 195 -15.31 -16.28 -8.73
C ALA A 195 -16.17 -17.44 -8.20
N ARG A 196 -17.28 -17.08 -7.53
CA ARG A 196 -18.35 -18.03 -7.23
C ARG A 196 -18.92 -18.49 -8.56
N SER A 197 -19.05 -19.82 -8.73
CA SER A 197 -19.65 -20.40 -9.92
C SER A 197 -21.00 -19.72 -10.22
N PRO A 198 -21.22 -19.21 -11.44
CA PRO A 198 -22.52 -18.64 -11.79
C PRO A 198 -23.56 -19.77 -11.69
N THR A 199 -24.50 -19.63 -10.76
CA THR A 199 -25.71 -20.45 -10.66
C THR A 199 -26.69 -20.08 -11.77
#